data_AF-A0A6P7FB38-F1
#
_entry.id   AF-A0A6P7FB38-F1
#
_cell.length_a   1.000
_cell.length_b   1.000
_cell.length_c   1.000
_cell.angle_alpha   90.00
_cell.angle_beta   90.00
_cell.angle_gamma   90.00
#
_symmetry.space_group_name_H-M   'P 1'
#
loop_
_entity.id
_entity.type
_entity.pdbx_description
1 polymer ?
#
loop_
_entity_poly.entity_id
_entity_poly.type
_entity_poly.pdbx_seq_one_letter_code
_entity_poly.pdbx_strand_id
1 'polypeptide(L)'
;MVSKILTSVGPAAIPKAADDLSKIIHIFWPENQESLWEKINSVILHLLDTSRQELVQSVISKLAQIAERLRTVMHELEEGKPTVQQKFLSILEDLVDFQNKFRLERRETQENLRPSYKLLPYYSAVVNLRLKINQFAIINRDKLSLDEAAVKHIQVWSDNLINDPESGAIGYITSLSKDRLEMEYKTCYAELLYDGLVTVRGYCILSGLQFFPLWKSIVDYPNSTEEPYNDVIIYSTYWGRATPRLHRQMVTEDHVPPVKPALVNGKRNQPTSIVVYTLKDKVSGDPVISGLTVQYENGEKSVTGKVSPDFQIIEFDGNHVTSVSAYGWGQIDGLKFSFCNGHSVTVGTTSSDKHEYHLQNHHIVGFFLANDFDPLEGQAANIFVSFQLCQVDGSSNDKCVISR
;
A
#
# COMPACT_ATOMS: atom_id res chain seq x y z
N MET A 1 -3.74 -5.98 11.68
CA MET A 1 -5.07 -5.34 11.82
C MET A 1 -5.12 -4.00 11.06
N VAL A 2 -4.24 -3.04 11.38
CA VAL A 2 -4.12 -1.75 10.65
C VAL A 2 -3.92 -1.95 9.13
N SER A 3 -2.96 -2.78 8.74
CA SER A 3 -2.65 -3.07 7.34
C SER A 3 -3.85 -3.60 6.54
N LYS A 4 -4.63 -4.54 7.10
CA LYS A 4 -5.82 -5.13 6.46
C LYS A 4 -6.87 -4.07 6.09
N ILE A 5 -7.09 -3.10 6.97
CA ILE A 5 -8.03 -2.01 6.73
C ILE A 5 -7.42 -0.99 5.75
N LEU A 6 -6.14 -0.64 5.88
CA LEU A 6 -5.49 0.25 4.92
C LEU A 6 -5.46 -0.34 3.50
N THR A 7 -5.32 -1.66 3.36
CA THR A 7 -5.40 -2.33 2.05
C THR A 7 -6.83 -2.44 1.50
N SER A 8 -7.85 -2.54 2.37
CA SER A 8 -9.25 -2.58 1.94
C SER A 8 -9.76 -1.22 1.46
N VAL A 9 -9.01 -0.16 1.74
CA VAL A 9 -9.28 1.23 1.34
C VAL A 9 -8.19 1.79 0.42
N GLY A 10 -7.25 0.92 0.01
CA GLY A 10 -6.12 1.23 -0.86
C GLY A 10 -6.53 1.41 -2.33
N PRO A 11 -5.56 1.68 -3.22
CA PRO A 11 -5.85 1.95 -4.63
C PRO A 11 -6.68 0.87 -5.34
N ALA A 12 -6.49 -0.41 -4.98
CA ALA A 12 -7.25 -1.53 -5.55
C ALA A 12 -8.76 -1.50 -5.23
N ALA A 13 -9.19 -0.76 -4.21
CA ALA A 13 -10.61 -0.59 -3.87
C ALA A 13 -11.27 0.56 -4.65
N ILE A 14 -10.51 1.35 -5.40
CA ILE A 14 -10.99 2.53 -6.11
C ILE A 14 -11.23 2.18 -7.59
N PRO A 15 -12.43 2.42 -8.14
CA PRO A 15 -12.72 2.18 -9.55
C PRO A 15 -11.80 2.94 -10.49
N LYS A 16 -11.48 2.29 -11.60
CA LYS A 16 -10.57 2.80 -12.64
C LYS A 16 -11.11 4.08 -13.26
N ALA A 17 -12.36 4.03 -13.74
CA ALA A 17 -13.10 5.19 -14.21
C ALA A 17 -14.13 5.65 -13.16
N ALA A 18 -14.34 6.96 -13.10
CA ALA A 18 -15.37 7.60 -12.29
C ALA A 18 -16.53 8.04 -13.18
N ASP A 19 -17.10 7.14 -13.98
CA ASP A 19 -18.19 7.47 -14.91
C ASP A 19 -19.58 7.49 -14.26
N ASP A 20 -19.70 6.90 -13.06
CA ASP A 20 -20.92 6.71 -12.31
C ASP A 20 -20.77 7.24 -10.88
N LEU A 21 -21.54 8.28 -10.55
CA LEU A 21 -21.51 8.93 -9.24
C LEU A 21 -21.98 8.00 -8.12
N SER A 22 -22.91 7.08 -8.41
CA SER A 22 -23.40 6.10 -7.42
C SER A 22 -22.27 5.18 -6.98
N LYS A 23 -21.46 4.68 -7.92
CA LYS A 23 -20.27 3.87 -7.61
C LYS A 23 -19.29 4.64 -6.75
N ILE A 24 -19.07 5.93 -7.02
CA ILE A 24 -18.20 6.77 -6.20
C ILE A 24 -18.73 6.83 -4.77
N ILE A 25 -20.00 7.22 -4.59
CA ILE A 25 -20.63 7.31 -3.26
C ILE A 25 -20.55 5.97 -2.53
N HIS A 26 -20.83 4.86 -3.20
CA HIS A 26 -20.84 3.52 -2.61
C HIS A 26 -19.47 3.05 -2.09
N ILE A 27 -18.34 3.53 -2.64
CA ILE A 27 -17.00 3.20 -2.10
C ILE A 27 -16.81 3.82 -0.72
N PHE A 28 -17.19 5.10 -0.59
CA PHE A 28 -16.95 5.89 0.62
C PHE A 28 -18.07 5.66 1.67
N TRP A 29 -19.29 5.43 1.21
CA TRP A 29 -20.51 5.22 2.00
C TRP A 29 -21.36 4.07 1.42
N PRO A 30 -20.89 2.81 1.49
CA PRO A 30 -21.66 1.64 1.08
C PRO A 30 -22.95 1.49 1.87
N GLU A 31 -23.99 1.01 1.21
CA GLU A 31 -25.25 0.65 1.86
C GLU A 31 -25.08 -0.67 2.61
N ASN A 32 -25.61 -0.74 3.84
CA ASN A 32 -25.61 -1.94 4.70
C ASN A 32 -24.22 -2.46 5.13
N GLN A 33 -23.17 -1.63 5.05
CA GLN A 33 -21.83 -1.96 5.53
C GLN A 33 -21.20 -0.74 6.21
N GLU A 34 -20.13 -0.97 6.98
CA GLU A 34 -19.32 0.12 7.52
C GLU A 34 -18.75 0.98 6.37
N SER A 35 -18.93 2.29 6.51
CA SER A 35 -18.34 3.30 5.66
C SER A 35 -16.82 3.27 5.71
N LEU A 36 -16.19 3.89 4.70
CA LEU A 36 -14.74 4.05 4.68
C LEU A 36 -14.25 4.73 5.97
N TRP A 37 -14.97 5.76 6.41
CA TRP A 37 -14.63 6.55 7.59
C TRP A 37 -14.74 5.75 8.88
N GLU A 38 -15.77 4.91 9.02
CA GLU A 38 -15.94 3.99 10.16
C GLU A 38 -14.84 2.93 10.20
N LYS A 39 -14.48 2.37 9.04
CA LYS A 39 -13.35 1.44 8.90
C LYS A 39 -12.05 2.09 9.38
N ILE A 40 -11.75 3.31 8.95
CA ILE A 40 -10.55 4.05 9.42
C ILE A 40 -10.66 4.36 10.94
N ASN A 41 -11.84 4.80 11.42
CA ASN A 41 -12.09 5.10 12.83
C ASN A 41 -11.78 3.92 13.75
N SER A 42 -12.18 2.70 13.36
CA SER A 42 -11.97 1.47 14.15
C SER A 42 -10.49 1.22 14.50
N VAL A 43 -9.56 1.78 13.70
CA VAL A 43 -8.12 1.58 13.83
C VAL A 43 -7.39 2.81 14.34
N ILE A 44 -7.78 3.99 13.87
CA ILE A 44 -6.98 5.20 14.05
C ILE A 44 -7.49 6.04 15.21
N LEU A 45 -8.79 6.06 15.46
CA LEU A 45 -9.40 7.04 16.36
C LEU A 45 -8.86 6.90 17.79
N HIS A 46 -8.73 5.67 18.28
CA HIS A 46 -8.18 5.38 19.62
C HIS A 46 -6.68 5.68 19.76
N LEU A 47 -5.97 5.90 18.65
CA LEU A 47 -4.57 6.32 18.66
C LEU A 47 -4.42 7.83 18.83
N LEU A 48 -5.50 8.59 18.75
CA LEU A 48 -5.53 10.04 18.91
C LEU A 48 -5.99 10.40 20.33
N ASP A 49 -5.59 11.56 20.84
CA ASP A 49 -6.20 12.11 22.06
C ASP A 49 -7.62 12.62 21.80
N THR A 50 -8.37 12.84 22.88
CA THR A 50 -9.78 13.24 22.85
C THR A 50 -10.05 14.45 21.96
N SER A 51 -9.23 15.50 22.05
CA SER A 51 -9.43 16.72 21.27
C SER A 51 -9.33 16.46 19.76
N ARG A 52 -8.38 15.59 19.37
CA ARG A 52 -8.19 15.18 17.97
C ARG A 52 -9.28 14.22 17.51
N GLN A 53 -9.79 13.36 18.38
CA GLN A 53 -10.95 12.50 18.08
C GLN A 53 -12.20 13.33 17.76
N GLU A 54 -12.50 14.34 18.59
CA GLU A 54 -13.63 15.25 18.38
C GLU A 54 -13.50 16.02 17.05
N LEU A 55 -12.30 16.51 16.74
CA LEU A 55 -12.02 17.16 15.45
C LEU A 55 -12.31 16.21 14.29
N VAL A 56 -11.79 14.98 14.32
CA VAL A 56 -12.01 13.97 13.27
C VAL A 56 -13.49 13.69 13.09
N GLN A 57 -14.25 13.49 14.18
CA GLN A 57 -15.69 13.24 14.10
C GLN A 57 -16.47 14.42 13.52
N SER A 58 -16.08 15.65 13.87
CA SER A 58 -16.67 16.86 13.28
C SER A 58 -16.43 16.94 11.77
N VAL A 59 -15.23 16.59 11.31
CA VAL A 59 -14.88 16.58 9.87
C VAL A 59 -15.63 15.47 9.13
N ILE A 60 -15.72 14.27 9.70
CA ILE A 60 -16.49 13.15 9.12
C ILE A 60 -17.99 13.51 9.01
N SER A 61 -18.56 14.19 10.01
CA SER A 61 -19.95 14.65 9.95
C SER A 61 -20.19 15.60 8.77
N LYS A 62 -19.23 16.48 8.47
CA LYS A 62 -19.29 17.36 7.28
C LYS A 62 -19.19 16.57 5.97
N LEU A 63 -18.36 15.53 5.93
CA LEU A 63 -18.26 14.63 4.77
C LEU A 63 -19.58 13.88 4.52
N ALA A 64 -20.29 13.47 5.57
CA ALA A 64 -21.61 12.86 5.44
C ALA A 64 -22.64 13.82 4.80
N GLN A 65 -22.61 15.11 5.15
CA GLN A 65 -23.46 16.13 4.51
C GLN A 65 -23.13 16.30 3.02
N ILE A 66 -21.85 16.20 2.63
CA ILE A 66 -21.44 16.19 1.23
C ILE A 66 -21.99 14.96 0.51
N ALA A 67 -21.96 13.78 1.14
CA ALA A 67 -22.55 12.57 0.56
C ALA A 67 -24.04 12.72 0.27
N GLU A 68 -24.84 13.28 1.19
CA GLU A 68 -26.27 13.52 0.96
C GLU A 68 -26.51 14.51 -0.20
N ARG A 69 -25.68 15.54 -0.31
CA ARG A 69 -25.74 16.49 -1.43
C ARG A 69 -25.39 15.82 -2.76
N LEU A 70 -24.40 14.93 -2.78
CA LEU A 70 -24.06 14.14 -3.97
C LEU A 70 -25.19 13.19 -4.38
N ARG A 71 -25.86 12.53 -3.42
CA ARG A 71 -27.05 11.70 -3.71
C ARG A 71 -28.20 12.54 -4.28
N THR A 72 -28.38 13.75 -3.76
CA THR A 72 -29.36 14.70 -4.30
C THR A 72 -29.01 15.05 -5.75
N VAL A 73 -27.75 15.42 -6.02
CA VAL A 73 -27.30 15.71 -7.39
C VAL A 73 -27.49 14.51 -8.32
N MET A 74 -27.17 13.30 -7.87
CA MET A 74 -27.36 12.08 -8.65
C MET A 74 -28.82 11.90 -9.09
N HIS A 75 -29.77 12.03 -8.15
CA HIS A 75 -31.19 11.93 -8.45
C HIS A 75 -31.66 13.04 -9.41
N GLU A 76 -31.23 14.28 -9.19
CA GLU A 76 -31.62 15.40 -10.04
C GLU A 76 -31.00 15.35 -11.44
N LEU A 77 -29.82 14.74 -11.58
CA LEU A 77 -29.16 14.46 -12.86
C LEU A 77 -29.97 13.46 -13.69
N GLU A 78 -30.51 12.42 -13.07
CA GLU A 78 -31.41 11.44 -13.73
C GLU A 78 -32.72 12.09 -14.19
N GLU A 79 -33.26 13.02 -13.41
CA GLU A 79 -34.48 13.78 -13.74
C GLU A 79 -34.23 14.91 -14.75
N GLY A 80 -32.98 15.20 -15.12
CA GLY A 80 -32.63 16.27 -16.07
C GLY A 80 -32.91 17.67 -15.54
N LYS A 81 -32.78 17.90 -14.23
CA LYS A 81 -33.08 19.22 -13.63
C LYS A 81 -32.03 20.28 -14.03
N PRO A 82 -32.45 21.52 -14.35
CA PRO A 82 -31.53 22.58 -14.80
C PRO A 82 -30.58 23.11 -13.71
N THR A 83 -30.88 22.86 -12.43
CA THR A 83 -30.09 23.35 -11.29
C THR A 83 -28.93 22.42 -10.89
N VAL A 84 -28.82 21.24 -11.53
CA VAL A 84 -27.84 20.20 -11.23
C VAL A 84 -26.41 20.72 -11.34
N GLN A 85 -26.12 21.47 -12.42
CA GLN A 85 -24.79 22.03 -12.66
C GLN A 85 -24.32 22.90 -11.49
N GLN A 86 -25.13 23.86 -11.08
CA GLN A 86 -24.77 24.81 -10.01
C GLN A 86 -24.59 24.08 -8.66
N LYS A 87 -25.47 23.12 -8.35
CA LYS A 87 -25.36 22.33 -7.12
C LYS A 87 -24.10 21.48 -7.10
N PHE A 88 -23.76 20.86 -8.23
CA PHE A 88 -22.56 20.04 -8.35
C PHE A 88 -21.28 20.89 -8.23
N LEU A 89 -21.21 22.03 -8.92
CA LEU A 89 -20.07 22.96 -8.80
C LEU A 89 -19.89 23.47 -7.37
N SER A 90 -20.99 23.81 -6.68
CA SER A 90 -20.92 24.20 -5.26
C SER A 90 -20.37 23.09 -4.36
N ILE A 91 -20.64 21.81 -4.65
CA ILE A 91 -20.03 20.69 -3.90
C ILE A 91 -18.52 20.62 -4.16
N LEU A 92 -18.08 20.81 -5.41
CA LEU A 92 -16.66 20.83 -5.74
C LEU A 92 -15.92 21.96 -5.03
N GLU A 93 -16.53 23.15 -4.98
CA GLU A 93 -16.01 24.32 -4.27
C GLU A 93 -15.87 24.07 -2.77
N ASP A 94 -16.88 23.47 -2.13
CA ASP A 94 -16.83 23.11 -0.70
C ASP A 94 -15.75 22.06 -0.38
N LEU A 95 -15.36 21.26 -1.37
CA LEU A 95 -14.29 20.27 -1.27
C LEU A 95 -12.89 20.86 -1.49
N VAL A 96 -12.78 22.10 -1.98
CA VAL A 96 -11.48 22.78 -2.12
C VAL A 96 -10.81 22.84 -0.75
N ASP A 97 -9.57 22.35 -0.70
CA ASP A 97 -8.73 22.27 0.49
C ASP A 97 -9.30 21.49 1.68
N PHE A 98 -10.36 20.71 1.48
CA PHE A 98 -11.00 19.95 2.55
C PHE A 98 -10.04 18.94 3.19
N GLN A 99 -9.12 18.36 2.41
CA GLN A 99 -8.08 17.45 2.91
C GLN A 99 -7.20 18.10 3.98
N ASN A 100 -7.03 19.43 3.94
CA ASN A 100 -6.20 20.15 4.90
C ASN A 100 -6.81 20.16 6.31
N LYS A 101 -8.09 19.80 6.48
CA LYS A 101 -8.69 19.57 7.82
C LYS A 101 -8.06 18.40 8.58
N PHE A 102 -7.35 17.51 7.89
CA PHE A 102 -6.58 16.41 8.47
C PHE A 102 -5.07 16.71 8.55
N ARG A 103 -4.64 17.90 8.12
CA ARG A 103 -3.26 18.37 8.28
C ARG A 103 -3.16 19.21 9.54
N LEU A 104 -2.18 18.91 10.38
CA LEU A 104 -1.78 19.82 11.44
C LEU A 104 -0.63 20.68 10.93
N GLU A 105 -0.70 21.99 11.17
CA GLU A 105 0.34 22.91 10.73
C GLU A 105 1.70 22.49 11.32
N ARG A 106 2.71 22.39 10.44
CA ARG A 106 4.07 21.99 10.77
C ARG A 106 4.82 23.01 11.63
N ARG A 107 4.37 24.26 11.65
CA ARG A 107 5.23 25.40 11.95
C ARG A 107 5.65 25.58 13.40
N GLU A 108 5.19 24.77 14.36
CA GLU A 108 5.49 25.09 15.77
C GLU A 108 6.21 24.02 16.61
N THR A 109 6.06 22.70 16.43
CA THR A 109 6.87 21.71 17.19
C THR A 109 6.90 20.32 16.52
N GLN A 110 7.92 19.49 16.83
CA GLN A 110 7.95 18.05 16.52
C GLN A 110 6.70 17.29 17.03
N GLU A 111 5.93 17.89 17.96
CA GLU A 111 4.76 17.28 18.59
C GLU A 111 3.63 16.99 17.60
N ASN A 112 3.52 17.76 16.51
CA ASN A 112 2.47 17.57 15.50
C ASN A 112 2.80 16.50 14.44
N LEU A 113 4.03 15.99 14.40
CA LEU A 113 4.45 14.99 13.40
C LEU A 113 3.73 13.65 13.62
N ARG A 114 3.67 13.18 14.87
CA ARG A 114 3.06 11.88 15.21
C ARG A 114 1.54 11.87 14.97
N PRO A 115 0.76 12.90 15.36
CA PRO A 115 -0.65 12.95 15.00
C PRO A 115 -0.89 13.13 13.50
N SER A 116 -0.10 13.95 12.80
CA SER A 116 -0.21 14.09 11.32
C SER A 116 0.00 12.76 10.61
N TYR A 117 1.01 11.99 11.04
CA TYR A 117 1.24 10.63 10.57
C TYR A 117 0.01 9.75 10.79
N LYS A 118 -0.62 9.79 11.98
CA LYS A 118 -1.83 8.99 12.27
C LYS A 118 -3.05 9.42 11.44
N LEU A 119 -3.15 10.69 11.04
CA LEU A 119 -4.27 11.21 10.26
C LEU A 119 -4.14 10.96 8.75
N LEU A 120 -3.01 10.46 8.28
CA LEU A 120 -2.72 10.22 6.87
C LEU A 120 -3.79 9.39 6.13
N PRO A 121 -4.39 8.32 6.70
CA PRO A 121 -5.46 7.58 6.04
C PRO A 121 -6.70 8.45 5.72
N TYR A 122 -7.10 9.34 6.64
CA TYR A 122 -8.21 10.26 6.40
C TYR A 122 -7.85 11.28 5.32
N TYR A 123 -6.64 11.83 5.39
CA TYR A 123 -6.14 12.77 4.41
C TYR A 123 -6.22 12.17 2.99
N SER A 124 -5.63 10.99 2.78
CA SER A 124 -5.60 10.33 1.47
C SER A 124 -6.99 9.89 1.01
N ALA A 125 -7.87 9.48 1.92
CA ALA A 125 -9.26 9.17 1.59
C ALA A 125 -10.02 10.39 1.04
N VAL A 126 -9.83 11.58 1.62
CA VAL A 126 -10.42 12.83 1.09
C VAL A 126 -9.81 13.20 -0.27
N VAL A 127 -8.50 13.08 -0.43
CA VAL A 127 -7.83 13.31 -1.73
C VAL A 127 -8.43 12.40 -2.81
N ASN A 128 -8.60 11.11 -2.52
CA ASN A 128 -9.23 10.15 -3.41
C ASN A 128 -10.68 10.53 -3.76
N LEU A 129 -11.50 10.87 -2.76
CA LEU A 129 -12.89 11.30 -2.97
C LEU A 129 -12.94 12.51 -3.92
N ARG A 130 -12.16 13.55 -3.61
CA ARG A 130 -12.14 14.78 -4.40
C ARG A 130 -11.67 14.54 -5.83
N LEU A 131 -10.58 13.79 -6.01
CA LEU A 131 -10.09 13.43 -7.34
C LEU A 131 -11.13 12.66 -8.15
N LYS A 132 -11.84 11.71 -7.53
CA LYS A 132 -12.85 10.91 -8.25
C LYS A 132 -14.08 11.71 -8.62
N ILE A 133 -14.54 12.63 -7.77
CA ILE A 133 -15.64 13.55 -8.11
C ILE A 133 -15.20 14.51 -9.24
N ASN A 134 -13.97 15.02 -9.19
CA ASN A 134 -13.42 15.86 -10.27
C ASN A 134 -13.33 15.07 -11.59
N GLN A 135 -12.85 13.83 -11.54
CA GLN A 135 -12.77 12.96 -12.71
C GLN A 135 -14.17 12.68 -13.29
N PHE A 136 -15.16 12.41 -12.45
CA PHE A 136 -16.56 12.25 -12.86
C PHE A 136 -17.07 13.49 -13.58
N ALA A 137 -16.77 14.68 -13.06
CA ALA A 137 -17.16 15.93 -13.67
C ALA A 137 -16.62 16.08 -15.10
N ILE A 138 -15.34 15.74 -15.30
CA ILE A 138 -14.67 15.85 -16.60
C ILE A 138 -15.23 14.82 -17.59
N ILE A 139 -15.38 13.56 -17.18
CA ILE A 139 -15.91 12.48 -18.01
C ILE A 139 -17.38 12.75 -18.40
N ASN A 140 -18.19 13.22 -17.46
CA ASN A 140 -19.62 13.47 -17.66
C ASN A 140 -19.95 14.93 -17.94
N ARG A 141 -19.00 15.71 -18.49
CA ARG A 141 -19.16 17.16 -18.72
C ARG A 141 -20.45 17.52 -19.45
N ASP A 142 -20.84 16.73 -20.46
CA ASP A 142 -22.04 17.02 -21.27
C ASP A 142 -23.33 16.76 -20.46
N LYS A 143 -23.36 15.69 -19.66
CA LYS A 143 -24.50 15.40 -18.78
C LYS A 143 -24.66 16.47 -17.69
N LEU A 144 -23.55 17.00 -17.20
CA LEU A 144 -23.53 18.07 -16.21
C LEU A 144 -23.66 19.47 -16.82
N SER A 145 -23.77 19.57 -18.15
CA SER A 145 -23.81 20.85 -18.89
C SER A 145 -22.61 21.77 -18.57
N LEU A 146 -21.42 21.19 -18.34
CA LEU A 146 -20.20 21.94 -18.03
C LEU A 146 -19.56 22.50 -19.30
N ASP A 147 -19.34 23.82 -19.29
CA ASP A 147 -18.57 24.48 -20.33
C ASP A 147 -17.06 24.21 -20.21
N GLU A 148 -16.30 24.65 -21.21
CA GLU A 148 -14.85 24.44 -21.24
C GLU A 148 -14.12 25.16 -20.09
N ALA A 149 -14.63 26.32 -19.65
CA ALA A 149 -14.04 27.07 -18.56
C ALA A 149 -14.17 26.33 -17.22
N ALA A 150 -15.35 25.75 -16.94
CA ALA A 150 -15.60 24.93 -15.78
C ALA A 150 -14.73 23.66 -15.79
N VAL A 151 -14.66 22.96 -16.92
CA VAL A 151 -13.79 21.77 -17.06
C VAL A 151 -12.32 22.13 -16.79
N LYS A 152 -11.82 23.22 -17.38
CA LYS A 152 -10.45 23.69 -17.16
C LYS A 152 -10.20 24.06 -15.69
N HIS A 153 -11.18 24.67 -15.03
CA HIS A 153 -11.05 25.00 -13.61
C HIS A 153 -10.96 23.75 -12.73
N ILE A 154 -11.76 22.72 -13.03
CA ILE A 154 -11.73 21.43 -12.32
C ILE A 154 -10.39 20.72 -12.53
N GLN A 155 -9.82 20.79 -13.73
CA GLN A 155 -8.48 20.27 -14.03
C GLN A 155 -7.42 20.99 -13.19
N VAL A 156 -7.45 22.33 -13.11
CA VAL A 156 -6.56 23.12 -12.24
C VAL A 156 -6.72 22.75 -10.76
N TRP A 157 -7.95 22.56 -10.27
CA TRP A 157 -8.18 22.09 -8.90
C TRP A 157 -7.59 20.71 -8.64
N SER A 158 -7.64 19.82 -9.63
CA SER A 158 -7.11 18.45 -9.52
C SER A 158 -5.59 18.46 -9.54
N ASP A 159 -4.98 19.28 -10.41
CA ASP A 159 -3.54 19.47 -10.47
C ASP A 159 -3.01 20.08 -9.17
N ASN A 160 -3.60 21.19 -8.69
CA ASN A 160 -3.20 21.81 -7.43
C ASN A 160 -3.36 20.86 -6.22
N LEU A 161 -4.43 20.06 -6.18
CA LEU A 161 -4.64 19.08 -5.11
C LEU A 161 -3.47 18.07 -5.02
N ILE A 162 -2.85 17.71 -6.15
CA ILE A 162 -1.86 16.64 -6.21
C ILE A 162 -0.43 17.16 -6.30
N ASN A 163 -0.20 18.13 -7.18
CA ASN A 163 1.12 18.57 -7.63
C ASN A 163 1.55 19.93 -7.06
N ASP A 164 0.69 20.66 -6.35
CA ASP A 164 1.09 21.95 -5.76
C ASP A 164 2.32 21.78 -4.84
N PRO A 165 3.41 22.55 -5.02
CA PRO A 165 4.65 22.34 -4.29
C PRO A 165 4.55 22.54 -2.77
N GLU A 166 3.65 23.41 -2.30
CA GLU A 166 3.52 23.77 -0.88
C GLU A 166 2.44 22.95 -0.17
N SER A 167 1.33 22.70 -0.87
CA SER A 167 0.08 22.20 -0.31
C SER A 167 -0.43 20.92 -0.97
N GLY A 168 0.15 20.51 -2.10
CA GLY A 168 -0.23 19.33 -2.86
C GLY A 168 0.00 18.02 -2.08
N ALA A 169 -0.85 17.03 -2.37
CA ALA A 169 -0.86 15.76 -1.66
C ALA A 169 0.45 14.99 -1.79
N ILE A 170 1.10 15.01 -2.96
CA ILE A 170 2.38 14.32 -3.16
C ILE A 170 3.46 14.94 -2.28
N GLY A 171 3.61 16.27 -2.31
CA GLY A 171 4.61 16.98 -1.49
C GLY A 171 4.38 16.80 0.01
N TYR A 172 3.13 16.90 0.46
CA TYR A 172 2.78 16.71 1.86
C TYR A 172 3.09 15.29 2.36
N ILE A 173 2.67 14.26 1.63
CA ILE A 173 2.84 12.87 2.07
C ILE A 173 4.32 12.46 2.01
N THR A 174 5.05 12.85 0.96
CA THR A 174 6.49 12.58 0.85
C THR A 174 7.26 13.23 2.01
N SER A 175 6.98 14.50 2.31
CA SER A 175 7.64 15.20 3.41
C SER A 175 7.28 14.59 4.77
N LEU A 176 6.01 14.24 5.00
CA LEU A 176 5.56 13.58 6.23
C LEU A 176 6.25 12.22 6.43
N SER A 177 6.36 11.43 5.36
CA SER A 177 7.05 10.14 5.38
C SER A 177 8.53 10.31 5.72
N LYS A 178 9.23 11.24 5.06
CA LYS A 178 10.64 11.52 5.29
C LYS A 178 10.90 11.94 6.75
N ASP A 179 10.15 12.91 7.26
CA ASP A 179 10.35 13.42 8.61
C ASP A 179 10.05 12.35 9.66
N ARG A 180 9.02 11.52 9.44
CA ARG A 180 8.69 10.44 10.37
C ARG A 180 9.76 9.35 10.39
N LEU A 181 10.33 9.01 9.24
CA LEU A 181 11.44 8.06 9.14
C LEU A 181 12.70 8.60 9.80
N GLU A 182 13.03 9.87 9.57
CA GLU A 182 14.18 10.51 10.20
C GLU A 182 14.03 10.57 11.72
N MET A 183 12.84 10.90 12.23
CA MET A 183 12.55 10.85 13.66
C MET A 183 12.73 9.43 14.21
N GLU A 184 12.14 8.43 13.54
CA GLU A 184 12.24 7.04 13.98
C GLU A 184 13.69 6.56 14.00
N TYR A 185 14.46 6.85 12.96
CA TYR A 185 15.88 6.53 12.89
C TYR A 185 16.69 7.14 14.06
N LYS A 186 16.37 8.38 14.45
CA LYS A 186 17.07 9.10 15.53
C LYS A 186 16.71 8.61 16.93
N THR A 187 15.48 8.13 17.13
CA THR A 187 14.95 7.84 18.48
C THR A 187 14.81 6.35 18.78
N CYS A 188 14.83 5.48 17.78
CA CYS A 188 14.64 4.05 17.97
C CYS A 188 15.89 3.39 18.56
N TYR A 189 15.69 2.39 19.43
CA TYR A 189 16.79 1.55 19.90
C TYR A 189 17.34 0.70 18.75
N ALA A 190 18.63 0.39 18.78
CA ALA A 190 19.32 -0.28 17.67
C ALA A 190 18.68 -1.64 17.33
N GLU A 191 18.28 -2.40 18.34
CA GLU A 191 17.62 -3.70 18.22
C GLU A 191 16.22 -3.63 17.60
N LEU A 192 15.54 -2.48 17.68
CA LEU A 192 14.22 -2.24 17.11
C LEU A 192 14.28 -1.48 15.77
N LEU A 193 15.46 -1.07 15.33
CA LEU A 193 15.64 -0.14 14.22
C LEU A 193 14.97 -0.63 12.92
N TYR A 194 15.12 -1.92 12.59
CA TYR A 194 14.52 -2.46 11.37
C TYR A 194 12.99 -2.38 11.42
N ASP A 195 12.37 -2.91 12.48
CA ASP A 195 10.91 -2.96 12.60
C ASP A 195 10.32 -1.55 12.77
N GLY A 196 10.99 -0.65 13.49
CA GLY A 196 10.60 0.75 13.61
C GLY A 196 10.53 1.43 12.25
N LEU A 197 11.61 1.34 11.46
CA LEU A 197 11.66 1.94 10.12
C LEU A 197 10.64 1.32 9.17
N VAL A 198 10.52 -0.01 9.12
CA VAL A 198 9.57 -0.68 8.24
C VAL A 198 8.13 -0.39 8.63
N THR A 199 7.83 -0.29 9.93
CA THR A 199 6.49 0.09 10.40
C THR A 199 6.09 1.47 9.89
N VAL A 200 7.00 2.45 10.00
CA VAL A 200 6.76 3.81 9.47
C VAL A 200 6.61 3.77 7.95
N ARG A 201 7.52 3.10 7.22
CA ARG A 201 7.45 2.99 5.75
C ARG A 201 6.15 2.35 5.30
N GLY A 202 5.84 1.16 5.84
CA GLY A 202 4.66 0.39 5.46
C GLY A 202 3.36 1.17 5.70
N TYR A 203 3.25 1.88 6.83
CA TYR A 203 2.10 2.73 7.11
C TYR A 203 1.98 3.90 6.12
N CYS A 204 3.07 4.65 5.88
CA CYS A 204 3.06 5.77 4.92
C CYS A 204 2.76 5.31 3.50
N ILE A 205 3.25 4.13 3.11
CA ILE A 205 2.98 3.55 1.80
C ILE A 205 1.49 3.21 1.67
N LEU A 206 0.98 2.39 2.59
CA LEU A 206 -0.40 1.92 2.57
C LEU A 206 -1.43 3.06 2.74
N SER A 207 -1.06 4.11 3.45
CA SER A 207 -1.94 5.25 3.73
C SER A 207 -1.76 6.40 2.75
N GLY A 208 -0.82 6.35 1.80
CA GLY A 208 -0.45 7.53 1.01
C GLY A 208 0.35 7.24 -0.25
N LEU A 209 1.61 6.80 -0.13
CA LEU A 209 2.52 6.74 -1.29
C LEU A 209 2.02 5.81 -2.39
N GLN A 210 1.30 4.74 -2.03
CA GLN A 210 0.74 3.80 -2.99
C GLN A 210 -0.34 4.43 -3.88
N PHE A 211 -0.96 5.54 -3.49
CA PHE A 211 -1.96 6.22 -4.30
C PHE A 211 -1.36 7.12 -5.39
N PHE A 212 -0.06 7.43 -5.32
CA PHE A 212 0.57 8.40 -6.24
C PHE A 212 0.42 8.04 -7.72
N PRO A 213 0.65 6.78 -8.17
CA PRO A 213 0.46 6.44 -9.58
C PRO A 213 -0.98 6.66 -10.05
N LEU A 214 -1.96 6.32 -9.20
CA LEU A 214 -3.38 6.55 -9.47
C LEU A 214 -3.69 8.04 -9.59
N TRP A 215 -3.25 8.84 -8.63
CA TRP A 215 -3.51 10.28 -8.62
C TRP A 215 -2.90 10.99 -9.83
N LYS A 216 -1.65 10.68 -10.16
CA LYS A 216 -0.98 11.23 -11.35
C LYS A 216 -1.72 10.84 -12.61
N SER A 217 -2.10 9.57 -12.76
CA SER A 217 -2.85 9.11 -13.93
C SER A 217 -4.19 9.83 -14.11
N ILE A 218 -4.90 10.13 -13.02
CA ILE A 218 -6.17 10.88 -13.08
C ILE A 218 -5.94 12.34 -13.50
N VAL A 219 -4.88 12.97 -12.98
CA VAL A 219 -4.54 14.36 -13.33
C VAL A 219 -4.07 14.48 -14.78
N ASP A 220 -3.16 13.59 -15.21
CA ASP A 220 -2.56 13.62 -16.54
C ASP A 220 -3.54 13.16 -17.62
N TYR A 221 -4.39 12.17 -17.30
CA TYR A 221 -5.32 11.55 -18.23
C TYR A 221 -6.73 11.38 -17.61
N PRO A 222 -7.46 12.48 -17.33
CA PRO A 222 -8.72 12.42 -16.60
C PRO A 222 -9.82 11.61 -17.31
N ASN A 223 -9.76 11.51 -18.63
CA ASN A 223 -10.69 10.70 -19.43
C ASN A 223 -10.29 9.22 -19.55
N SER A 224 -9.11 8.83 -19.04
CA SER A 224 -8.64 7.45 -19.13
C SER A 224 -9.39 6.54 -18.16
N THR A 225 -9.68 5.33 -18.63
CA THR A 225 -10.24 4.24 -17.83
C THR A 225 -9.19 3.15 -17.53
N GLU A 226 -7.95 3.36 -17.97
CA GLU A 226 -6.85 2.41 -17.77
C GLU A 226 -6.30 2.50 -16.34
N GLU A 227 -5.83 1.37 -15.83
CA GLU A 227 -5.23 1.30 -14.50
C GLU A 227 -3.72 1.58 -14.60
N PRO A 228 -3.19 2.56 -13.86
CA PRO A 228 -1.76 2.84 -13.89
C PRO A 228 -0.97 1.73 -13.21
N TYR A 229 0.21 1.46 -13.74
CA TYR A 229 1.16 0.55 -13.11
C TYR A 229 1.60 1.08 -11.74
N ASN A 230 1.46 0.27 -10.70
CA ASN A 230 1.88 0.62 -9.34
C ASN A 230 3.19 -0.08 -9.00
N ASP A 231 4.30 0.65 -9.07
CA ASP A 231 5.63 0.11 -8.83
C ASP A 231 6.08 0.22 -7.36
N VAL A 232 5.19 0.66 -6.46
CA VAL A 232 5.49 0.88 -5.05
C VAL A 232 5.64 -0.45 -4.31
N ILE A 233 6.71 -0.57 -3.53
CA ILE A 233 7.05 -1.77 -2.76
C ILE A 233 6.87 -1.52 -1.26
N ILE A 234 6.19 -2.45 -0.59
CA ILE A 234 5.99 -2.46 0.87
C ILE A 234 6.88 -3.55 1.47
N TYR A 235 7.46 -3.30 2.65
CA TYR A 235 8.31 -4.28 3.33
C TYR A 235 7.60 -4.83 4.57
N SER A 236 7.81 -6.09 4.90
CA SER A 236 7.34 -6.70 6.15
C SER A 236 8.33 -6.47 7.29
N THR A 237 7.85 -6.57 8.53
CA THR A 237 8.71 -6.88 9.68
C THR A 237 9.42 -8.21 9.45
N TYR A 238 10.48 -8.49 10.20
CA TYR A 238 11.20 -9.76 10.09
C TYR A 238 10.66 -10.83 11.05
N TRP A 239 10.98 -12.09 10.76
CA TRP A 239 10.81 -13.23 11.67
C TRP A 239 12.17 -13.86 11.93
N GLY A 240 12.40 -14.37 13.14
CA GLY A 240 13.69 -14.94 13.56
C GLY A 240 14.46 -13.98 14.47
N ARG A 241 15.79 -13.94 14.32
CA ARG A 241 16.70 -13.15 15.16
C ARG A 241 17.23 -11.91 14.43
N ALA A 242 17.27 -10.78 15.13
CA ALA A 242 17.92 -9.58 14.64
C ALA A 242 19.43 -9.80 14.37
N THR A 243 19.92 -9.35 13.21
CA THR A 243 21.34 -9.43 12.85
C THR A 243 21.86 -8.11 12.25
N PRO A 244 23.18 -7.86 12.26
CA PRO A 244 23.75 -6.67 11.64
C PRO A 244 23.35 -6.48 10.16
N ARG A 245 23.30 -7.53 9.35
CA ARG A 245 22.87 -7.46 7.93
C ARG A 245 21.41 -7.06 7.79
N LEU A 246 20.54 -7.56 8.68
CA LEU A 246 19.13 -7.17 8.71
C LEU A 246 19.00 -5.67 8.96
N HIS A 247 19.63 -5.15 10.02
CA HIS A 247 19.52 -3.73 10.38
C HIS A 247 19.99 -2.80 9.25
N ARG A 248 21.03 -3.19 8.50
CA ARG A 248 21.52 -2.42 7.35
C ARG A 248 20.52 -2.32 6.21
N GLN A 249 19.59 -3.28 6.06
CA GLN A 249 18.67 -3.28 4.93
C GLN A 249 17.79 -2.05 4.90
N MET A 250 17.29 -1.57 6.05
CA MET A 250 16.25 -0.52 6.05
C MET A 250 16.76 0.88 6.34
N VAL A 251 18.05 1.04 6.59
CA VAL A 251 18.69 2.35 6.82
C VAL A 251 18.84 3.14 5.52
N THR A 252 19.04 2.48 4.38
CA THR A 252 19.12 3.14 3.07
C THR A 252 17.74 3.31 2.43
N GLU A 253 17.61 4.29 1.53
CA GLU A 253 16.42 4.44 0.66
C GLU A 253 16.54 3.56 -0.60
N ASP A 254 17.78 3.30 -1.04
CA ASP A 254 18.09 2.45 -2.18
C ASP A 254 18.18 0.98 -1.74
N HIS A 255 17.07 0.26 -1.98
CA HIS A 255 17.00 -1.19 -1.86
C HIS A 255 17.26 -1.81 -3.23
N VAL A 256 18.02 -2.90 -3.24
CA VAL A 256 18.35 -3.66 -4.45
C VAL A 256 17.74 -5.06 -4.39
N PRO A 257 17.66 -5.80 -5.51
CA PRO A 257 17.31 -7.21 -5.48
C PRO A 257 18.20 -8.01 -4.50
N PRO A 258 17.67 -9.04 -3.81
CA PRO A 258 16.32 -9.61 -3.97
C PRO A 258 15.22 -8.92 -3.13
N VAL A 259 15.54 -7.85 -2.40
CA VAL A 259 14.58 -7.15 -1.52
C VAL A 259 13.60 -6.28 -2.32
N LYS A 260 14.11 -5.54 -3.30
CA LYS A 260 13.32 -4.69 -4.19
C LYS A 260 13.66 -5.04 -5.65
N PRO A 261 12.75 -5.65 -6.41
CA PRO A 261 13.01 -5.94 -7.82
C PRO A 261 13.34 -4.68 -8.62
N ALA A 262 14.28 -4.82 -9.55
CA ALA A 262 14.67 -3.74 -10.46
C ALA A 262 13.51 -3.33 -11.37
N LEU A 263 13.56 -2.10 -11.89
CA LEU A 263 12.67 -1.68 -12.98
C LEU A 263 13.28 -2.11 -14.31
N VAL A 264 12.52 -2.85 -15.12
CA VAL A 264 12.83 -3.21 -16.50
C VAL A 264 11.68 -2.67 -17.35
N ASN A 265 11.98 -1.75 -18.27
CA ASN A 265 10.99 -1.10 -19.14
C ASN A 265 9.80 -0.47 -18.37
N GLY A 266 10.07 0.14 -17.22
CA GLY A 266 9.05 0.81 -16.40
C GLY A 266 8.21 -0.11 -15.50
N LYS A 267 8.42 -1.44 -15.54
CA LYS A 267 7.77 -2.41 -14.64
C LYS A 267 8.78 -3.11 -13.74
N ARG A 268 8.34 -3.58 -12.57
CA ARG A 268 9.16 -4.40 -11.67
C ARG A 268 9.44 -5.75 -12.32
N ASN A 269 10.71 -6.10 -12.39
CA ASN A 269 11.22 -7.38 -12.87
C ASN A 269 10.60 -8.52 -12.03
N GLN A 270 9.73 -9.33 -12.62
CA GLN A 270 8.96 -10.32 -11.86
C GLN A 270 9.79 -11.57 -11.54
N PRO A 271 9.73 -12.10 -10.30
CA PRO A 271 10.30 -13.41 -9.99
C PRO A 271 9.60 -14.51 -10.77
N THR A 272 10.37 -15.42 -11.38
CA THR A 272 9.85 -16.58 -12.12
C THR A 272 10.13 -17.90 -11.40
N SER A 273 11.15 -17.95 -10.56
CA SER A 273 11.44 -19.10 -9.72
C SER A 273 12.31 -18.75 -8.52
N ILE A 274 12.31 -19.64 -7.54
CA ILE A 274 13.16 -19.55 -6.35
C ILE A 274 13.89 -20.88 -6.16
N VAL A 275 15.21 -20.81 -6.01
CA VAL A 275 16.03 -21.92 -5.51
C VAL A 275 16.13 -21.77 -4.00
N VAL A 276 15.63 -22.74 -3.25
CA VAL A 276 15.72 -22.78 -1.78
C VAL A 276 16.84 -23.71 -1.36
N TYR A 277 17.85 -23.18 -0.67
CA TYR A 277 19.00 -23.93 -0.21
C TYR A 277 18.79 -24.43 1.22
N THR A 278 19.04 -25.71 1.45
CA THR A 278 18.94 -26.35 2.77
C THR A 278 20.31 -26.84 3.26
N LEU A 279 20.45 -26.93 4.58
CA LEU A 279 21.54 -27.64 5.23
C LEU A 279 20.97 -28.57 6.29
N LYS A 280 21.77 -29.53 6.77
CA LYS A 280 21.38 -30.36 7.90
C LYS A 280 21.71 -29.66 9.20
N ASP A 281 20.73 -29.52 10.07
CA ASP A 281 20.96 -29.11 11.45
C ASP A 281 21.94 -30.09 12.11
N LYS A 282 22.92 -29.59 12.84
CA LYS A 282 23.96 -30.46 13.43
C LYS A 282 23.47 -31.29 14.61
N VAL A 283 22.39 -30.86 15.26
CA VAL A 283 21.86 -31.49 16.48
C VAL A 283 20.79 -32.51 16.13
N SER A 284 19.77 -32.11 15.36
CA SER A 284 18.67 -33.00 14.98
C SER A 284 18.92 -33.77 13.67
N GLY A 285 19.77 -33.25 12.78
CA GLY A 285 19.97 -33.78 11.43
C GLY A 285 18.90 -33.35 10.42
N ASP A 286 17.91 -32.55 10.86
CA ASP A 286 16.78 -32.13 10.03
C ASP A 286 17.19 -31.08 8.99
N PRO A 287 16.51 -31.01 7.84
CA PRO A 287 16.77 -29.98 6.84
C PRO A 287 16.28 -28.61 7.35
N VAL A 288 17.19 -27.63 7.36
CA VAL A 288 16.91 -26.25 7.71
C VAL A 288 17.29 -25.28 6.59
N ILE A 289 16.72 -24.08 6.58
CA ILE A 289 16.91 -23.12 5.50
C ILE A 289 18.23 -22.38 5.67
N SER A 290 19.01 -22.32 4.60
CA SER A 290 20.30 -21.63 4.58
C SER A 290 20.30 -20.39 3.69
N GLY A 291 19.57 -20.40 2.57
CA GLY A 291 19.50 -19.28 1.64
C GLY A 291 18.49 -19.45 0.52
N LEU A 292 18.38 -18.43 -0.33
CA LEU A 292 17.55 -18.40 -1.52
C LEU A 292 18.34 -17.82 -2.70
N THR A 293 18.07 -18.30 -3.90
CA THR A 293 18.30 -17.55 -5.15
C THR A 293 16.97 -17.25 -5.80
N VAL A 294 16.67 -15.97 -6.03
CA VAL A 294 15.51 -15.52 -6.80
C VAL A 294 15.94 -15.35 -8.25
N GLN A 295 15.23 -15.98 -9.18
CA GLN A 295 15.41 -15.80 -10.61
C GLN A 295 14.27 -14.95 -11.17
N TYR A 296 14.61 -14.02 -12.07
CA TYR A 296 13.68 -13.06 -12.64
C TYR A 296 13.43 -13.28 -14.13
N GLU A 297 12.36 -12.69 -14.65
CA GLU A 297 11.94 -12.79 -16.07
C GLU A 297 13.02 -12.33 -17.06
N ASN A 298 13.84 -11.33 -16.70
CA ASN A 298 14.95 -10.87 -17.53
C ASN A 298 16.18 -11.81 -17.50
N GLY A 299 16.12 -12.93 -16.78
CA GLY A 299 17.20 -13.90 -16.61
C GLY A 299 18.20 -13.58 -15.48
N GLU A 300 18.08 -12.42 -14.83
CA GLU A 300 18.92 -12.07 -13.68
C GLU A 300 18.63 -12.98 -12.49
N LYS A 301 19.64 -13.13 -11.63
CA LYS A 301 19.56 -13.93 -10.40
C LYS A 301 20.09 -13.12 -9.23
N SER A 302 19.43 -13.24 -8.08
CA SER A 302 19.83 -12.57 -6.84
C SER A 302 19.82 -13.53 -5.67
N VAL A 303 20.91 -13.55 -4.91
CA VAL A 303 21.13 -14.49 -3.81
C VAL A 303 20.93 -13.78 -2.47
N THR A 304 20.28 -14.45 -1.53
CA THR A 304 20.22 -14.04 -0.12
C THR A 304 20.45 -15.24 0.80
N GLY A 305 21.10 -15.04 1.94
CA GLY A 305 21.55 -16.14 2.81
C GLY A 305 22.78 -16.88 2.26
N LYS A 306 22.90 -18.17 2.57
CA LYS A 306 23.99 -19.07 2.18
C LYS A 306 23.53 -20.03 1.07
N VAL A 307 24.38 -20.19 0.05
CA VAL A 307 24.21 -21.26 -0.95
C VAL A 307 24.76 -22.56 -0.39
N SER A 308 24.04 -23.66 -0.59
CA SER A 308 24.45 -25.01 -0.20
C SER A 308 24.28 -26.01 -1.36
N PRO A 309 24.88 -27.21 -1.27
CA PRO A 309 24.70 -28.25 -2.29
C PRO A 309 23.28 -28.83 -2.34
N ASP A 310 22.58 -28.86 -1.20
CA ASP A 310 21.22 -29.37 -1.10
C ASP A 310 20.24 -28.22 -1.38
N PHE A 311 19.40 -28.37 -2.40
CA PHE A 311 18.44 -27.35 -2.77
C PHE A 311 17.19 -27.93 -3.42
N GLN A 312 16.13 -27.12 -3.43
CA GLN A 312 14.92 -27.36 -4.19
C GLN A 312 14.61 -26.14 -5.05
N ILE A 313 14.23 -26.37 -6.31
CA ILE A 313 13.76 -25.32 -7.21
C ILE A 313 12.23 -25.27 -7.13
N ILE A 314 11.69 -24.07 -6.99
CA ILE A 314 10.27 -23.77 -6.99
C ILE A 314 10.00 -22.87 -8.20
N GLU A 315 9.44 -23.46 -9.25
CA GLU A 315 9.00 -22.73 -10.44
C GLU A 315 7.64 -22.07 -10.16
N PHE A 316 7.47 -20.85 -10.65
CA PHE A 316 6.23 -20.11 -10.42
C PHE A 316 5.18 -20.41 -11.49
N ASP A 317 5.60 -20.87 -12.68
CA ASP A 317 4.71 -21.21 -13.81
C ASP A 317 3.71 -20.08 -14.14
N GLY A 318 4.19 -18.83 -14.11
CA GLY A 318 3.38 -17.63 -14.34
C GLY A 318 2.48 -17.21 -13.16
N ASN A 319 2.58 -17.86 -12.00
CA ASN A 319 1.80 -17.53 -10.81
C ASN A 319 2.58 -16.62 -9.85
N HIS A 320 1.86 -15.87 -9.01
CA HIS A 320 2.46 -15.04 -7.97
C HIS A 320 2.41 -15.72 -6.60
N VAL A 321 3.41 -15.45 -5.76
CA VAL A 321 3.42 -15.86 -4.35
C VAL A 321 2.48 -14.93 -3.57
N THR A 322 1.43 -15.47 -2.97
CA THR A 322 0.42 -14.71 -2.20
C THR A 322 0.66 -14.75 -0.70
N SER A 323 1.34 -15.79 -0.20
CA SER A 323 1.84 -15.84 1.16
C SER A 323 3.09 -16.68 1.32
N VAL A 324 3.86 -16.39 2.37
CA VAL A 324 4.98 -17.20 2.83
C VAL A 324 4.79 -17.49 4.30
N SER A 325 4.78 -18.75 4.70
CA SER A 325 4.92 -19.14 6.10
C SER A 325 6.37 -19.48 6.40
N ALA A 326 6.97 -18.82 7.39
CA ALA A 326 8.29 -19.12 7.90
C ALA A 326 8.18 -19.86 9.23
N TYR A 327 8.92 -20.95 9.38
CA TYR A 327 8.94 -21.80 10.55
C TYR A 327 10.29 -21.69 11.27
N GLY A 328 10.26 -21.73 12.60
CA GLY A 328 11.44 -21.79 13.44
C GLY A 328 11.43 -20.79 14.59
N TRP A 329 12.39 -20.94 15.52
CA TRP A 329 12.43 -20.22 16.79
C TRP A 329 13.75 -19.46 16.99
N GLY A 330 13.88 -18.32 16.32
CA GLY A 330 15.12 -17.51 16.32
C GLY A 330 16.10 -17.84 15.19
N GLN A 331 15.71 -18.78 14.33
CA GLN A 331 16.30 -19.14 13.05
C GLN A 331 15.19 -19.63 12.12
N ILE A 332 15.51 -19.90 10.85
CA ILE A 332 14.55 -20.35 9.85
C ILE A 332 14.77 -21.84 9.55
N ASP A 333 13.84 -22.66 9.99
CA ASP A 333 13.86 -24.11 9.84
C ASP A 333 13.14 -24.55 8.56
N GLY A 334 12.09 -23.83 8.17
CA GLY A 334 11.31 -24.16 6.98
C GLY A 334 10.59 -22.96 6.39
N LEU A 335 10.25 -23.07 5.10
CA LEU A 335 9.48 -22.10 4.35
C LEU A 335 8.37 -22.80 3.58
N LYS A 336 7.15 -22.26 3.65
CA LYS A 336 6.04 -22.65 2.78
C LYS A 336 5.62 -21.46 1.93
N PHE A 337 5.71 -21.63 0.62
CA PHE A 337 5.26 -20.66 -0.38
C PHE A 337 3.85 -21.05 -0.84
N SER A 338 2.91 -20.10 -0.78
CA SER A 338 1.55 -20.28 -1.31
C SER A 338 1.37 -19.39 -2.53
N PHE A 339 0.78 -19.94 -3.59
CA PHE A 339 0.61 -19.27 -4.88
C PHE A 339 -0.84 -18.88 -5.13
N CYS A 340 -1.06 -17.93 -6.05
CA CYS A 340 -2.40 -17.47 -6.41
C CYS A 340 -3.31 -18.55 -7.00
N ASN A 341 -2.75 -19.60 -7.61
CA ASN A 341 -3.49 -20.77 -8.11
C ASN A 341 -3.92 -21.76 -7.01
N GLY A 342 -3.63 -21.47 -5.73
CA GLY A 342 -3.94 -22.33 -4.59
C GLY A 342 -2.91 -23.43 -4.32
N HIS A 343 -1.89 -23.59 -5.17
CA HIS A 343 -0.79 -24.50 -4.92
C HIS A 343 0.11 -23.97 -3.79
N SER A 344 0.78 -24.88 -3.08
CA SER A 344 1.79 -24.50 -2.10
C SER A 344 2.95 -25.50 -2.06
N VAL A 345 4.16 -24.99 -1.88
CA VAL A 345 5.39 -25.79 -1.76
C VAL A 345 6.05 -25.49 -0.43
N THR A 346 6.41 -26.55 0.30
CA THR A 346 7.15 -26.46 1.58
C THR A 346 8.55 -27.01 1.39
N VAL A 347 9.55 -26.30 1.92
CA VAL A 347 10.96 -26.71 1.96
C VAL A 347 11.49 -26.55 3.38
N GLY A 348 12.31 -27.49 3.85
CA GLY A 348 12.83 -27.52 5.22
C GLY A 348 11.85 -28.13 6.22
N THR A 349 12.01 -27.78 7.50
CA THR A 349 11.29 -28.39 8.62
C THR A 349 10.19 -27.48 9.14
N THR A 350 8.98 -28.03 9.28
CA THR A 350 7.82 -27.30 9.82
C THR A 350 7.67 -27.52 11.30
N SER A 351 7.28 -26.48 12.04
CA SER A 351 7.00 -26.53 13.48
C SER A 351 5.72 -25.75 13.82
N SER A 352 5.34 -25.74 15.10
CA SER A 352 4.27 -24.87 15.60
C SER A 352 4.66 -23.40 15.63
N ASP A 353 5.95 -23.10 15.80
CA ASP A 353 6.48 -21.75 15.81
C ASP A 353 6.61 -21.24 14.38
N LYS A 354 5.61 -20.46 13.96
CA LYS A 354 5.54 -19.93 12.60
C LYS A 354 5.10 -18.49 12.55
N HIS A 355 5.52 -17.80 11.49
CA HIS A 355 5.02 -16.50 11.09
C HIS A 355 4.53 -16.55 9.65
N GLU A 356 3.38 -15.93 9.39
CA GLU A 356 2.80 -15.85 8.04
C GLU A 356 2.90 -14.44 7.49
N TYR A 357 3.58 -14.33 6.36
CA TYR A 357 3.61 -13.13 5.54
C TYR A 357 2.48 -13.15 4.54
N HIS A 358 1.51 -12.25 4.73
CA HIS A 358 0.43 -12.03 3.79
C HIS A 358 -0.05 -10.59 3.87
N LEU A 359 -0.36 -9.99 2.73
CA LEU A 359 -0.93 -8.67 2.63
C LEU A 359 -2.05 -8.68 1.59
N GLN A 360 -3.26 -8.29 2.01
CA GLN A 360 -4.45 -8.34 1.16
C GLN A 360 -4.27 -7.50 -0.10
N ASN A 361 -4.70 -8.01 -1.26
CA ASN A 361 -4.54 -7.39 -2.59
C ASN A 361 -3.09 -7.19 -3.04
N HIS A 362 -2.13 -7.84 -2.38
CA HIS A 362 -0.72 -7.79 -2.75
C HIS A 362 -0.16 -9.19 -2.94
N HIS A 363 0.91 -9.26 -3.72
CA HIS A 363 1.73 -10.45 -3.87
C HIS A 363 3.16 -10.16 -3.42
N ILE A 364 3.88 -11.22 -3.04
CA ILE A 364 5.27 -11.15 -2.60
C ILE A 364 6.18 -11.13 -3.83
N VAL A 365 7.04 -10.12 -3.89
CA VAL A 365 7.95 -9.88 -5.02
C VAL A 365 9.43 -9.88 -4.63
N GLY A 366 9.73 -9.84 -3.34
CA GLY A 366 11.10 -9.82 -2.85
C GLY A 366 11.27 -10.52 -1.51
N PHE A 367 12.50 -10.94 -1.25
CA PHE A 367 12.86 -11.82 -0.16
C PHE A 367 14.19 -11.39 0.43
N PHE A 368 14.35 -11.61 1.73
CA PHE A 368 15.63 -11.47 2.41
C PHE A 368 15.80 -12.57 3.44
N LEU A 369 17.03 -13.08 3.50
CA LEU A 369 17.51 -13.98 4.54
C LEU A 369 18.89 -13.52 4.99
N ALA A 370 19.05 -13.32 6.30
CA ALA A 370 20.36 -13.11 6.89
C ALA A 370 20.92 -14.42 7.46
N ASN A 371 22.24 -14.58 7.39
CA ASN A 371 22.97 -15.75 7.87
C ASN A 371 24.26 -15.34 8.60
N ASP A 372 24.32 -14.09 9.06
CA ASP A 372 25.48 -13.45 9.70
C ASP A 372 25.46 -13.58 11.23
N PHE A 373 24.81 -14.63 11.73
CA PHE A 373 24.88 -15.02 13.14
C PHE A 373 25.66 -16.32 13.25
N ASP A 374 26.95 -16.20 13.57
CA ASP A 374 27.93 -17.30 13.55
C ASP A 374 27.47 -18.59 14.26
N PRO A 375 26.75 -18.55 15.41
CA PRO A 375 26.29 -19.76 16.08
C PRO A 375 25.32 -20.64 15.26
N LEU A 376 24.71 -20.09 14.19
CA LEU A 376 23.83 -20.85 13.28
C LEU A 376 24.58 -21.45 12.10
N GLU A 377 25.89 -21.24 11.99
CA GLU A 377 26.80 -21.90 11.03
C GLU A 377 26.35 -21.86 9.55
N GLY A 378 25.57 -20.83 9.21
CA GLY A 378 25.06 -20.61 7.87
C GLY A 378 23.59 -20.95 7.67
N GLN A 379 22.87 -21.45 8.68
CA GLN A 379 21.42 -21.42 8.68
C GLN A 379 20.96 -19.95 8.70
N ALA A 380 19.83 -19.69 8.03
CA ALA A 380 19.25 -18.36 8.03
C ALA A 380 18.74 -18.00 9.43
N ALA A 381 19.18 -16.86 9.94
CA ALA A 381 18.81 -16.32 11.24
C ALA A 381 17.45 -15.61 11.23
N ASN A 382 17.09 -15.02 10.09
CA ASN A 382 15.84 -14.30 9.92
C ASN A 382 15.36 -14.31 8.48
N ILE A 383 14.10 -13.92 8.29
CA ILE A 383 13.47 -13.66 7.01
C ILE A 383 12.61 -12.39 7.08
N PHE A 384 12.51 -11.69 5.96
CA PHE A 384 11.39 -10.78 5.68
C PHE A 384 11.06 -10.82 4.18
N VAL A 385 9.90 -10.30 3.81
CA VAL A 385 9.45 -10.22 2.41
C VAL A 385 9.07 -8.80 2.03
N SER A 386 8.97 -8.56 0.72
CA SER A 386 8.41 -7.35 0.17
C SER A 386 7.20 -7.63 -0.72
N PHE A 387 6.25 -6.71 -0.72
CA PHE A 387 4.96 -6.83 -1.36
C PHE A 387 4.78 -5.77 -2.45
N GLN A 388 4.07 -6.14 -3.51
CA GLN A 388 3.58 -5.23 -4.55
C GLN A 388 2.07 -5.39 -4.71
N LEU A 389 1.36 -4.30 -5.03
CA LEU A 389 -0.06 -4.35 -5.33
C LEU A 389 -0.32 -5.28 -6.52
N CYS A 390 -1.31 -6.16 -6.41
CA CYS A 390 -1.76 -6.95 -7.56
C CYS A 390 -2.36 -6.02 -8.62
N GLN A 391 -1.99 -6.22 -9.89
CA GLN A 391 -2.65 -5.54 -10.99
C GLN A 391 -3.97 -6.24 -11.30
N VAL A 392 -5.04 -5.48 -11.50
CA VAL A 392 -6.32 -6.05 -11.97
C VAL A 392 -6.29 -6.03 -13.50
N ASP A 393 -5.60 -6.98 -14.13
CA ASP A 393 -5.51 -6.99 -15.59
C ASP A 393 -6.90 -7.26 -16.21
N GLY A 394 -7.30 -6.35 -17.11
CA GLY A 394 -8.58 -6.39 -17.84
C GLY A 394 -8.63 -7.45 -18.95
N SER A 395 -7.58 -8.26 -19.10
CA SER A 395 -7.59 -9.45 -19.95
C SER A 395 -7.92 -10.66 -19.10
N SER A 396 -9.11 -11.21 -19.34
CA SER A 396 -9.53 -12.52 -18.87
C SER A 396 -8.48 -13.59 -19.21
N ASN A 397 -7.59 -13.90 -18.26
CA ASN A 397 -6.99 -15.23 -18.06
C ASN A 397 -6.08 -15.35 -16.83
N ASP A 398 -5.80 -14.27 -16.09
CA ASP A 398 -5.12 -14.41 -14.80
C ASP A 398 -6.12 -14.84 -13.72
N LYS A 399 -6.02 -16.11 -13.32
CA LYS A 399 -6.77 -16.78 -12.25
C LYS A 399 -6.45 -16.23 -10.86
N CYS A 400 -6.04 -14.98 -10.74
CA CYS A 400 -5.75 -14.32 -9.48
C CYS A 400 -6.97 -13.51 -9.01
N VAL A 401 -8.16 -14.11 -9.06
CA VAL A 401 -9.33 -13.57 -8.35
C VAL A 401 -9.16 -13.96 -6.89
N ILE A 402 -8.72 -13.01 -6.07
CA ILE A 402 -8.74 -13.15 -4.62
C ILE A 402 -10.21 -13.32 -4.23
N SER A 403 -10.60 -14.54 -3.85
CA SER A 403 -11.93 -14.82 -3.32
C SER A 403 -12.16 -13.93 -2.09
N ARG A 404 -13.18 -13.09 -2.15
CA ARG A 404 -13.60 -12.18 -1.07
C ARG A 404 -13.98 -12.92 0.19
#